data_AF-A0A924Z988-F1
#
_entry.id   AF-A0A924Z988-F1
#
_cell.length_a   1.000
_cell.length_b   1.000
_cell.length_c   1.000
_cell.angle_alpha   90.00
_cell.angle_beta   90.00
_cell.angle_gamma   90.00
#
_symmetry.space_group_name_H-M   'P 1'
#
loop_
_entity.id
_entity.type
_entity.pdbx_description
1 polymer ?
#
loop_
_entity_poly.entity_id
_entity_poly.type
_entity_poly.pdbx_seq_one_letter_code
_entity_poly.pdbx_strand_id
1 'polypeptide(L)'
;MRAASRLTPAVLALGALLAASVAAVALVYWLNVRGEEGPGARPAAPAAMPSEAQIARGAYIARAGNCMGCHTTTGGAPYAGGRGVPTPFGTVYSPNLTPDANTGIGAWSAADFWRALHHGRSRDGRLLYPAFPYPNYTRVTREDADALHAYLRSLPAVAQPNRAHELRFPFDQQAALAVWRALYFRPAVHMPDAARPADWNRGAYLVEGLGHCNACHASRNALGATASPLDLAGGLIPVQNWYAPSLTSAREASMAAWDLPDIVALLKTGVAAPHGTPVAVAGPMSEVVAGSTQHLSDADLGAMASYLKALPPTTQTGEQRAADVPGLSTTTSTTAALAGPGAKLYEQHCADCHGERGEGVAAIYPALAGNRAVAMHTPANAVHMVVEGGFAPATAGNPRPFGMPPFATVLNDAEVAQVLTFVRGSWGNAAPAVTALEVSRFRSVR
;
A
#
# COMPACT_ATOMS: atom_id res chain seq x y z
N MET A 1 -28.62 63.83 -22.01
CA MET A 1 -29.03 62.88 -20.94
C MET A 1 -28.61 61.49 -21.38
N ARG A 2 -27.58 60.88 -20.77
CA ARG A 2 -27.13 59.51 -21.07
C ARG A 2 -27.91 58.54 -20.17
N ALA A 3 -28.75 57.70 -20.76
CA ALA A 3 -29.42 56.61 -20.06
C ALA A 3 -28.40 55.53 -19.70
N ALA A 4 -28.02 55.44 -18.44
CA ALA A 4 -27.24 54.31 -17.93
C ALA A 4 -28.15 53.07 -17.91
N SER A 5 -27.93 52.15 -18.85
CA SER A 5 -28.61 50.86 -18.89
C SER A 5 -28.26 50.08 -17.62
N ARG A 6 -29.19 50.02 -16.66
CA ARG A 6 -29.04 49.20 -15.46
C ARG A 6 -29.15 47.74 -15.88
N LEU A 7 -28.02 47.02 -15.85
CA LEU A 7 -28.00 45.58 -16.03
C LEU A 7 -28.95 44.93 -15.03
N THR A 8 -29.79 44.02 -15.49
CA THR A 8 -30.74 43.31 -14.62
C THR A 8 -29.98 42.43 -13.63
N PRO A 9 -30.49 42.24 -12.40
CA PRO A 9 -29.83 41.42 -11.38
C PRO A 9 -29.52 39.99 -11.84
N ALA A 10 -30.30 39.44 -12.77
CA ALA A 10 -30.04 38.15 -13.40
C ALA A 10 -28.77 38.13 -14.27
N VAL A 11 -28.47 39.19 -15.02
CA VAL A 11 -27.24 39.30 -15.83
C VAL A 11 -26.01 39.45 -14.95
N LEU A 12 -26.13 40.19 -13.84
CA LEU A 12 -25.07 40.30 -12.84
C LEU A 12 -24.80 38.96 -12.13
N ALA A 13 -25.86 38.21 -11.78
CA ALA A 13 -25.73 36.89 -11.17
C ALA A 13 -25.08 35.87 -12.13
N LEU A 14 -25.48 35.86 -13.41
CA LEU A 14 -24.88 34.98 -14.42
C LEU A 14 -23.41 35.33 -14.67
N GLY A 15 -23.09 36.63 -14.75
CA GLY A 15 -21.71 37.10 -14.88
C GLY A 15 -20.84 36.69 -13.68
N ALA A 16 -21.37 36.78 -12.46
CA ALA A 16 -20.68 36.34 -11.25
C ALA A 16 -20.41 34.82 -11.23
N LEU A 17 -21.40 34.02 -11.62
CA LEU A 17 -21.25 32.55 -11.71
C LEU A 17 -20.22 32.13 -12.77
N LEU A 18 -20.21 32.80 -13.93
CA LEU A 18 -19.21 32.55 -14.96
C LEU A 18 -17.81 32.92 -14.48
N ALA A 19 -17.65 34.10 -13.84
CA ALA A 19 -16.37 34.53 -13.28
C ALA A 19 -15.87 33.57 -12.20
N ALA A 20 -16.75 33.11 -11.31
CA ALA A 20 -16.41 32.12 -10.29
C ALA A 20 -15.98 30.77 -10.90
N SER A 21 -16.65 30.34 -11.97
CA SER A 21 -16.31 29.11 -12.68
C SER A 21 -14.95 29.20 -13.36
N VAL A 22 -14.67 30.33 -14.04
CA VAL A 22 -13.35 30.59 -14.65
C VAL A 22 -12.26 30.63 -13.58
N ALA A 23 -12.50 31.31 -12.46
CA ALA A 23 -11.56 31.36 -11.34
C ALA A 23 -11.29 29.97 -10.75
N ALA A 24 -12.32 29.13 -10.60
CA ALA A 24 -12.17 27.76 -10.12
C ALA A 24 -11.35 26.90 -11.08
N VAL A 25 -11.61 26.99 -12.39
CA VAL A 25 -10.82 26.27 -13.42
C VAL A 25 -9.36 26.74 -13.41
N ALA A 26 -9.13 28.05 -13.34
CA ALA A 26 -7.78 28.61 -13.25
C ALA A 26 -7.04 28.15 -11.98
N LEU A 27 -7.75 28.09 -10.85
CA LEU A 27 -7.19 27.57 -9.59
C LEU A 27 -6.83 26.09 -9.69
N VAL A 28 -7.74 25.25 -10.23
CA VAL A 28 -7.46 23.82 -10.44
C VAL A 28 -6.26 23.64 -11.36
N TYR A 29 -6.19 24.39 -12.47
CA TYR A 29 -5.06 24.36 -13.38
C TYR A 29 -3.75 24.74 -12.65
N TRP A 30 -3.73 25.88 -11.94
CA TRP A 30 -2.57 26.34 -11.18
C TRP A 30 -2.12 25.32 -10.13
N LEU A 31 -3.05 24.73 -9.37
CA LEU A 31 -2.75 23.69 -8.38
C LEU A 31 -2.16 22.42 -9.01
N ASN A 32 -2.47 22.14 -10.27
CA ASN A 32 -1.96 20.98 -10.99
C ASN A 32 -0.56 21.19 -11.57
N VAL A 33 -0.20 22.43 -11.93
CA VAL A 33 1.13 22.76 -12.49
C VAL A 33 2.09 23.37 -11.45
N ARG A 34 1.66 23.57 -10.20
CA ARG A 34 2.51 24.12 -9.14
C ARG A 34 3.76 23.26 -8.94
N GLY A 35 4.92 23.92 -8.88
CA GLY A 35 6.20 23.25 -8.68
C GLY A 35 6.70 22.44 -9.88
N GLU A 36 5.97 22.39 -11.00
CA GLU A 36 6.51 21.85 -12.25
C GLU A 36 7.40 22.91 -12.91
N GLU A 37 8.60 22.51 -13.32
CA GLU A 37 9.38 23.33 -14.25
C GLU A 37 8.64 23.35 -15.59
N GLY A 38 8.37 24.55 -16.14
CA GLY A 38 7.53 24.71 -17.33
C GLY A 38 8.04 23.92 -18.55
N PRO A 39 7.17 23.62 -19.52
CA PRO A 39 7.58 22.98 -20.78
C PRO A 39 8.63 23.85 -21.48
N GLY A 40 9.89 23.41 -21.46
CA GLY A 40 11.04 24.21 -21.92
C GLY A 40 12.20 24.33 -20.92
N ALA A 41 12.09 23.75 -19.72
CA ALA A 41 13.24 23.56 -18.85
C ALA A 41 14.38 22.87 -19.63
N ARG A 42 15.54 23.53 -19.59
CA ARG A 42 16.76 23.37 -20.41
C ARG A 42 16.93 21.96 -21.00
N PRO A 43 17.26 21.81 -22.31
CA PRO A 43 17.67 20.52 -22.84
C PRO A 43 18.74 19.96 -21.91
N ALA A 44 18.49 18.77 -21.36
CA ALA A 44 19.51 18.09 -20.60
C ALA A 44 20.76 18.07 -21.49
N ALA A 45 21.89 18.53 -20.96
CA ALA A 45 23.18 18.31 -21.62
C ALA A 45 23.25 16.82 -22.00
N PRO A 46 23.83 16.46 -23.17
CA PRO A 46 23.89 15.07 -23.60
C PRO A 46 24.36 14.24 -22.42
N ALA A 47 23.47 13.39 -21.91
CA ALA A 47 23.76 12.65 -20.69
C ALA A 47 24.98 11.80 -20.99
N ALA A 48 26.04 11.97 -20.20
CA ALA A 48 27.11 11.00 -20.19
C ALA A 48 26.49 9.61 -20.02
N MET A 49 27.05 8.60 -20.70
CA MET A 49 26.60 7.23 -20.52
C MET A 49 26.54 6.92 -19.02
N PRO A 50 25.43 6.38 -18.51
CA PRO A 50 25.27 6.16 -17.09
C PRO A 50 26.38 5.22 -16.60
N SER A 51 26.99 5.57 -15.47
CA SER A 51 28.04 4.74 -14.89
C SER A 51 27.46 3.43 -14.38
N GLU A 52 28.30 2.40 -14.26
CA GLU A 52 27.90 1.12 -13.64
C GLU A 52 27.36 1.32 -12.23
N ALA A 53 27.97 2.21 -11.45
CA ALA A 53 27.50 2.58 -10.11
C ALA A 53 26.10 3.20 -10.13
N GLN A 54 25.79 4.06 -11.11
CA GLN A 54 24.47 4.66 -11.27
C GLN A 54 23.42 3.59 -11.64
N ILE A 55 23.75 2.67 -12.54
CA ILE A 55 22.87 1.55 -12.91
C ILE A 55 22.63 0.63 -11.72
N ALA A 56 23.68 0.29 -10.96
CA ALA A 56 23.56 -0.53 -9.76
C ALA A 56 22.69 0.14 -8.68
N ARG A 57 22.84 1.45 -8.48
CA ARG A 57 21.98 2.26 -7.61
C ARG A 57 20.52 2.23 -8.09
N GLY A 58 20.29 2.38 -9.40
CA GLY A 58 18.96 2.27 -10.00
C GLY A 58 18.31 0.90 -9.79
N ALA A 59 19.08 -0.18 -9.93
CA ALA A 59 18.62 -1.54 -9.67
C ALA A 59 18.20 -1.72 -8.21
N TYR A 60 18.99 -1.17 -7.28
CA TYR A 60 18.68 -1.19 -5.85
C TYR A 60 17.37 -0.43 -5.55
N ILE A 61 17.21 0.76 -6.11
CA ILE A 61 16.00 1.60 -5.96
C ILE A 61 14.77 0.92 -6.57
N ALA A 62 14.93 0.26 -7.72
CA ALA A 62 13.83 -0.47 -8.37
C ALA A 62 13.29 -1.61 -7.49
N ARG A 63 14.18 -2.28 -6.73
CA ARG A 63 13.80 -3.29 -5.74
C ARG A 63 13.15 -2.63 -4.53
N ALA A 64 13.77 -1.59 -3.96
CA ALA A 64 13.21 -0.84 -2.83
C ALA A 64 11.78 -0.34 -3.11
N GLY A 65 11.56 0.18 -4.32
CA GLY A 65 10.27 0.66 -4.82
C GLY A 65 9.24 -0.44 -5.14
N ASN A 66 9.64 -1.70 -5.12
CA ASN A 66 8.89 -2.86 -5.60
C ASN A 66 8.35 -2.70 -7.04
N CYS A 67 9.14 -2.11 -7.94
CA CYS A 67 8.67 -1.78 -9.30
C CYS A 67 8.22 -3.03 -10.06
N MET A 68 8.92 -4.16 -9.91
CA MET A 68 8.55 -5.42 -10.58
C MET A 68 7.21 -5.96 -10.13
N GLY A 69 6.82 -5.77 -8.86
CA GLY A 69 5.56 -6.29 -8.31
C GLY A 69 4.34 -5.77 -9.07
N CYS A 70 4.39 -4.51 -9.53
CA CYS A 70 3.34 -3.94 -10.36
C CYS A 70 3.62 -4.09 -11.85
N HIS A 71 4.88 -3.97 -12.29
CA HIS A 71 5.22 -3.92 -13.72
C HIS A 71 5.58 -5.28 -14.34
N THR A 72 5.13 -6.38 -13.75
CA THR A 72 5.32 -7.73 -14.29
C THR A 72 4.06 -8.55 -14.07
N THR A 73 3.53 -9.19 -15.11
CA THR A 73 2.46 -10.19 -14.98
C THR A 73 3.02 -11.55 -14.58
N THR A 74 2.20 -12.41 -13.98
CA THR A 74 2.58 -13.80 -13.72
C THR A 74 3.01 -14.49 -15.02
N GLY A 75 4.23 -15.05 -15.04
CA GLY A 75 4.82 -15.67 -16.24
C GLY A 75 5.22 -14.68 -17.35
N GLY A 76 5.07 -13.37 -17.13
CA GLY A 76 5.45 -12.33 -18.09
C GLY A 76 6.93 -11.94 -18.01
N ALA A 77 7.38 -11.16 -19.00
CA ALA A 77 8.74 -10.63 -19.00
C ALA A 77 8.90 -9.56 -17.90
N PRO A 78 10.02 -9.55 -17.15
CA PRO A 78 10.28 -8.55 -16.12
C PRO A 78 10.09 -7.12 -16.63
N TYR A 79 9.39 -6.29 -15.86
CA TYR A 79 9.14 -4.87 -16.15
C TYR A 79 8.29 -4.58 -17.40
N ALA A 80 7.77 -5.58 -18.10
CA ALA A 80 7.00 -5.40 -19.34
C ALA A 80 5.54 -4.95 -19.13
N GLY A 81 5.12 -4.74 -17.89
CA GLY A 81 3.79 -4.21 -17.55
C GLY A 81 2.66 -5.22 -17.73
N GLY A 82 1.43 -4.71 -17.74
CA GLY A 82 0.21 -5.47 -18.02
C GLY A 82 -0.53 -5.98 -16.79
N ARG A 83 0.01 -5.84 -15.57
CA ARG A 83 -0.69 -6.26 -14.35
C ARG A 83 -1.85 -5.31 -14.07
N GLY A 84 -3.03 -5.88 -13.84
CA GLY A 84 -4.20 -5.14 -13.37
C GLY A 84 -4.14 -4.92 -11.87
N VAL A 85 -4.37 -3.69 -11.44
CA VAL A 85 -4.57 -3.28 -10.05
C VAL A 85 -6.04 -2.92 -9.90
N PRO A 86 -6.87 -3.81 -9.32
CA PRO A 86 -8.27 -3.52 -9.14
C PRO A 86 -8.45 -2.45 -8.06
N THR A 87 -9.36 -1.52 -8.31
CA THR A 87 -9.71 -0.44 -7.37
C THR A 87 -11.24 -0.29 -7.29
N PRO A 88 -11.77 0.41 -6.28
CA PRO A 88 -13.20 0.76 -6.23
C PRO A 88 -13.66 1.60 -7.42
N PHE A 89 -12.75 2.14 -8.23
CA PHE A 89 -13.06 3.00 -9.37
C PHE A 89 -12.96 2.25 -10.71
N GLY A 90 -12.56 0.98 -10.69
CA GLY A 90 -12.23 0.17 -11.86
C GLY A 90 -10.79 -0.34 -11.82
N THR A 91 -10.32 -0.94 -12.91
CA THR A 91 -8.98 -1.55 -12.95
C THR A 91 -7.97 -0.64 -13.63
N VAL A 92 -6.86 -0.35 -12.95
CA VAL A 92 -5.70 0.34 -13.53
C VAL A 92 -4.69 -0.70 -13.99
N TYR A 93 -4.10 -0.53 -15.17
CA TYR A 93 -3.10 -1.45 -15.70
C TYR A 93 -1.71 -0.81 -15.69
N SER A 94 -0.70 -1.55 -15.22
CA SER A 94 0.67 -1.07 -15.22
C SER A 94 1.25 -0.99 -16.64
N PRO A 95 1.94 0.10 -17.00
CA PRO A 95 2.61 0.20 -18.30
C PRO A 95 3.91 -0.61 -18.35
N ASN A 96 4.42 -0.84 -19.54
CA ASN A 96 5.74 -1.40 -19.81
C ASN A 96 6.85 -0.38 -19.46
N LEU A 97 7.78 -0.76 -18.59
CA LEU A 97 8.94 0.04 -18.17
C LEU A 97 10.24 -0.33 -18.88
N THR A 98 10.22 -1.31 -19.79
CA THR A 98 11.40 -1.71 -20.54
C THR A 98 11.82 -0.62 -21.54
N PRO A 99 13.06 -0.64 -22.08
CA PRO A 99 13.53 0.39 -23.00
C PRO A 99 12.95 0.31 -24.42
N ASP A 100 11.91 -0.50 -24.64
CA ASP A 100 11.20 -0.54 -25.92
C ASP A 100 10.70 0.86 -26.32
N ALA A 101 10.96 1.25 -27.58
CA ALA A 101 10.72 2.61 -28.05
C ALA A 101 9.23 2.94 -28.26
N ASN A 102 8.41 1.92 -28.53
CA ASN A 102 7.01 2.09 -28.93
C ASN A 102 6.03 1.86 -27.77
N THR A 103 6.32 0.85 -26.95
CA THR A 103 5.44 0.37 -25.88
C THR A 103 5.99 0.62 -24.48
N GLY A 104 7.31 0.73 -24.36
CA GLY A 104 8.03 0.99 -23.11
C GLY A 104 8.41 2.45 -22.89
N ILE A 105 9.42 2.67 -22.03
CA ILE A 105 9.95 4.01 -21.72
C ILE A 105 11.05 4.43 -22.69
N GLY A 106 11.20 3.76 -23.84
CA GLY A 106 12.39 3.90 -24.67
C GLY A 106 12.64 5.29 -25.25
N ALA A 107 11.57 6.06 -25.42
CA ALA A 107 11.61 7.43 -25.89
C ALA A 107 11.43 8.48 -24.76
N TRP A 108 11.44 8.06 -23.49
CA TRP A 108 11.32 8.96 -22.35
C TRP A 108 12.70 9.53 -22.00
N SER A 109 12.75 10.84 -21.76
CA SER A 109 13.94 11.47 -21.18
C SER A 109 13.98 11.25 -19.66
N ALA A 110 15.15 11.42 -19.04
CA ALA A 110 15.26 11.43 -17.58
C ALA A 110 14.34 12.49 -16.93
N ALA A 111 14.14 13.63 -17.60
CA ALA A 111 13.21 14.67 -17.16
C ALA A 111 11.74 14.25 -17.25
N ASP A 112 11.35 13.48 -18.27
CA ASP A 112 9.99 12.91 -18.37
C ASP A 112 9.76 11.87 -17.28
N PHE A 113 10.75 11.02 -17.03
CA PHE A 113 10.69 10.01 -15.98
C PHE A 113 10.60 10.64 -14.57
N TRP A 114 11.44 11.66 -14.31
CA TRP A 114 11.35 12.49 -13.11
C TRP A 114 9.97 13.12 -12.97
N ARG A 115 9.42 13.72 -14.03
CA ARG A 115 8.10 14.36 -14.01
C ARG A 115 6.99 13.35 -13.70
N ALA A 116 7.09 12.13 -14.20
CA ALA A 116 6.14 11.07 -13.86
C ALA A 116 6.20 10.70 -12.38
N LEU A 117 7.40 10.40 -11.85
CA LEU A 117 7.56 10.04 -10.44
C LEU A 117 7.21 11.20 -9.49
N HIS A 118 7.68 12.41 -9.82
CA HIS A 118 7.64 13.55 -8.93
C HIS A 118 6.31 14.31 -8.97
N HIS A 119 5.66 14.37 -10.14
CA HIS A 119 4.43 15.14 -10.35
C HIS A 119 3.23 14.29 -10.79
N GLY A 120 3.40 12.98 -11.03
CA GLY A 120 2.32 12.14 -11.54
C GLY A 120 1.87 12.57 -12.94
N ARG A 121 2.80 12.98 -13.79
CA ARG A 121 2.49 13.43 -15.15
C ARG A 121 3.32 12.69 -16.19
N SER A 122 2.62 12.11 -17.17
CA SER A 122 3.19 11.34 -18.27
C SER A 122 4.04 12.21 -19.21
N ARG A 123 4.81 11.55 -20.08
CA ARG A 123 5.58 12.20 -21.15
C ARG A 123 4.71 13.08 -22.04
N ASP A 124 3.50 12.63 -22.39
CA ASP A 124 2.51 13.34 -23.20
C ASP A 124 1.75 14.45 -22.43
N GLY A 125 2.09 14.70 -21.17
CA GLY A 125 1.47 15.72 -20.33
C GLY A 125 0.19 15.27 -19.60
N ARG A 126 -0.30 14.06 -19.87
CA ARG A 126 -1.47 13.48 -19.21
C ARG A 126 -1.21 13.25 -17.72
N LEU A 127 -2.22 13.46 -16.88
CA LEU A 127 -2.16 13.11 -15.46
C LEU A 127 -2.22 11.59 -15.30
N LEU A 128 -1.34 11.07 -14.46
CA LEU A 128 -1.26 9.67 -14.06
C LEU A 128 -2.19 9.42 -12.87
N TYR A 129 -2.79 8.24 -12.82
CA TYR A 129 -3.64 7.85 -11.71
C TYR A 129 -2.81 7.54 -10.46
N PRO A 130 -3.28 7.90 -9.25
CA PRO A 130 -2.53 7.73 -8.00
C PRO A 130 -2.34 6.28 -7.56
N ALA A 131 -2.89 5.30 -8.31
CA ALA A 131 -2.51 3.90 -8.20
C ALA A 131 -1.04 3.68 -8.58
N PHE A 132 -0.49 4.50 -9.49
CA PHE A 132 0.95 4.75 -9.54
C PHE A 132 1.29 5.64 -8.35
N PRO A 133 2.10 5.20 -7.37
CA PRO A 133 2.24 5.89 -6.09
C PRO A 133 3.14 7.13 -6.18
N TYR A 134 2.93 7.98 -7.19
CA TYR A 134 3.54 9.31 -7.30
C TYR A 134 3.26 10.22 -6.08
N PRO A 135 2.15 10.09 -5.32
CA PRO A 135 2.00 10.80 -4.05
C PRO A 135 3.10 10.48 -3.03
N ASN A 136 3.74 9.31 -3.16
CA ASN A 136 4.88 8.88 -2.37
C ASN A 136 6.19 9.18 -3.08
N TYR A 137 6.30 8.77 -4.35
CA TYR A 137 7.51 8.94 -5.14
C TYR A 137 7.91 10.39 -5.38
N THR A 138 7.01 11.35 -5.13
CA THR A 138 7.38 12.77 -5.06
C THR A 138 8.52 13.05 -4.08
N ARG A 139 8.67 12.23 -3.04
CA ARG A 139 9.75 12.32 -2.06
C ARG A 139 11.11 11.84 -2.56
N VAL A 140 11.14 11.03 -3.63
CA VAL A 140 12.36 10.48 -4.22
C VAL A 140 13.22 11.63 -4.75
N THR A 141 14.53 11.55 -4.52
CA THR A 141 15.45 12.59 -4.99
C THR A 141 15.61 12.52 -6.51
N ARG A 142 15.99 13.65 -7.12
CA ARG A 142 16.25 13.69 -8.56
C ARG A 142 17.33 12.68 -8.98
N GLU A 143 18.38 12.56 -8.18
CA GLU A 143 19.47 11.62 -8.42
C GLU A 143 19.01 10.16 -8.40
N ASP A 144 18.18 9.78 -7.43
CA ASP A 144 17.64 8.42 -7.35
C ASP A 144 16.66 8.12 -8.51
N ALA A 145 15.89 9.12 -8.96
CA ALA A 145 15.03 8.98 -10.14
C ALA A 145 15.84 8.82 -11.45
N ASP A 146 16.91 9.59 -11.61
CA ASP A 146 17.80 9.48 -12.77
C ASP A 146 18.55 8.14 -12.77
N ALA A 147 18.98 7.65 -11.60
CA ALA A 147 19.56 6.31 -11.44
C ALA A 147 18.57 5.19 -11.78
N LEU A 148 17.33 5.28 -11.28
CA LEU A 148 16.26 4.34 -11.60
C LEU A 148 15.97 4.33 -13.12
N HIS A 149 15.88 5.50 -13.75
CA HIS A 149 15.72 5.61 -15.20
C HIS A 149 16.88 4.95 -15.96
N ALA A 150 18.12 5.20 -15.54
CA ALA A 150 19.31 4.59 -16.15
C ALA A 150 19.27 3.06 -16.08
N TYR A 151 18.90 2.49 -14.93
CA TYR A 151 18.73 1.05 -14.77
C TYR A 151 17.65 0.48 -15.69
N LEU A 152 16.46 1.08 -15.70
CA LEU A 152 15.37 0.61 -16.56
C LEU A 152 15.75 0.69 -18.05
N ARG A 153 16.53 1.71 -18.45
CA ARG A 153 17.05 1.84 -19.81
C ARG A 153 18.12 0.80 -20.18
N SER A 154 18.77 0.18 -19.20
CA SER A 154 19.75 -0.90 -19.41
C SER A 154 19.13 -2.30 -19.55
N LEU A 155 17.83 -2.45 -19.27
CA LEU A 155 17.15 -3.74 -19.36
C LEU A 155 16.97 -4.21 -20.81
N PRO A 156 16.69 -5.50 -21.05
CA PRO A 156 16.23 -5.95 -22.36
C PRO A 156 14.92 -5.26 -22.75
N ALA A 157 14.83 -4.77 -23.98
CA ALA A 157 13.58 -4.22 -24.53
C ALA A 157 12.56 -5.33 -24.76
N VAL A 158 11.31 -5.12 -24.34
CA VAL A 158 10.21 -6.04 -24.59
C VAL A 158 9.09 -5.28 -25.29
N ALA A 159 8.74 -5.68 -26.50
CA ALA A 159 7.62 -5.12 -27.24
C ALA A 159 6.30 -5.68 -26.71
N GLN A 160 5.75 -5.03 -25.68
CA GLN A 160 4.49 -5.41 -25.04
C GLN A 160 3.56 -4.21 -24.98
N PRO A 161 2.50 -4.15 -25.81
CA PRO A 161 1.54 -3.05 -25.81
C PRO A 161 0.87 -2.84 -24.45
N ASN A 162 0.74 -1.57 -24.06
CA ASN A 162 0.05 -1.19 -22.83
C ASN A 162 -1.46 -1.39 -22.97
N ARG A 163 -2.10 -1.92 -21.92
CA ARG A 163 -3.56 -2.02 -21.84
C ARG A 163 -4.16 -0.71 -21.30
N ALA A 164 -5.23 -0.25 -21.92
CA ALA A 164 -5.99 0.90 -21.42
C ALA A 164 -6.63 0.58 -20.06
N HIS A 165 -6.77 1.58 -19.19
CA HIS A 165 -7.44 1.39 -17.91
C HIS A 165 -8.94 1.17 -18.10
N GLU A 166 -9.53 0.34 -17.24
CA GLU A 166 -10.96 0.02 -17.23
C GLU A 166 -11.61 0.74 -16.05
N LEU A 167 -11.50 2.06 -16.06
CA LEU A 167 -12.08 2.93 -15.04
C LEU A 167 -13.52 3.27 -15.41
N ARG A 168 -14.37 3.38 -14.39
CA ARG A 168 -15.78 3.74 -14.57
C ARG A 168 -15.91 5.26 -14.60
N PHE A 169 -16.83 5.76 -15.41
CA PHE A 169 -17.21 7.17 -15.35
C PHE A 169 -17.64 7.57 -13.92
N PRO A 170 -17.22 8.74 -13.39
CA PRO A 170 -16.42 9.79 -14.04
C PRO A 170 -14.90 9.66 -13.85
N PHE A 171 -14.40 8.57 -13.26
CA PHE A 171 -13.00 8.40 -12.88
C PHE A 171 -12.06 8.16 -14.09
N ASP A 172 -12.61 7.83 -15.25
CA ASP A 172 -11.90 7.74 -16.53
C ASP A 172 -11.53 9.12 -17.13
N GLN A 173 -12.04 10.21 -16.56
CA GLN A 173 -11.84 11.57 -17.09
C GLN A 173 -10.64 12.29 -16.49
N GLN A 174 -9.83 12.96 -17.33
CA GLN A 174 -8.69 13.79 -16.89
C GLN A 174 -9.12 14.98 -16.03
N ALA A 175 -10.31 15.54 -16.25
CA ALA A 175 -10.84 16.63 -15.43
C ALA A 175 -11.13 16.18 -13.99
N ALA A 176 -11.72 14.99 -13.81
CA ALA A 176 -11.95 14.41 -12.49
C ALA A 176 -10.63 14.15 -11.76
N LEU A 177 -9.63 13.61 -12.47
CA LEU A 177 -8.29 13.40 -11.93
C LEU A 177 -7.57 14.72 -11.57
N ALA A 178 -7.74 15.77 -12.36
CA ALA A 178 -7.19 17.10 -12.08
C ALA A 178 -7.78 17.70 -10.80
N VAL A 179 -9.10 17.57 -10.59
CA VAL A 179 -9.76 18.00 -9.35
C VAL A 179 -9.25 17.20 -8.16
N TRP A 180 -9.19 15.86 -8.28
CA TRP A 180 -8.65 15.00 -7.22
C TRP A 180 -7.23 15.41 -6.84
N ARG A 181 -6.36 15.62 -7.83
CA ARG A 181 -4.96 15.99 -7.61
C ARG A 181 -4.83 17.38 -6.98
N ALA A 182 -5.67 18.34 -7.35
CA ALA A 182 -5.72 19.66 -6.75
C ALA A 182 -6.06 19.61 -5.24
N LEU A 183 -6.95 18.69 -4.85
CA LEU A 183 -7.40 18.50 -3.47
C LEU A 183 -6.37 17.72 -2.62
N TYR A 184 -5.78 16.66 -3.16
CA TYR A 184 -5.10 15.64 -2.36
C TYR A 184 -3.60 15.48 -2.59
N PHE A 185 -3.02 16.14 -3.60
CA PHE A 185 -1.60 15.97 -3.90
C PHE A 185 -0.82 17.29 -3.85
N ARG A 186 0.28 17.29 -3.09
CA ARG A 186 1.27 18.38 -3.04
C ARG A 186 2.64 17.78 -3.37
N PRO A 187 3.33 18.22 -4.44
CA PRO A 187 4.66 17.70 -4.75
C PRO A 187 5.65 18.17 -3.69
N ALA A 188 6.51 17.27 -3.22
CA ALA A 188 7.53 17.56 -2.22
C ALA A 188 8.66 16.52 -2.26
N VAL A 189 9.89 16.97 -2.53
CA VAL A 189 11.09 16.15 -2.33
C VAL A 189 11.30 15.96 -0.84
N HIS A 190 11.76 14.77 -0.43
CA HIS A 190 12.10 14.53 0.97
C HIS A 190 13.19 15.50 1.43
N MET A 191 12.92 16.23 2.50
CA MET A 191 13.87 17.11 3.18
C MET A 191 14.18 16.51 4.55
N PRO A 192 15.45 16.25 4.87
CA PRO A 192 15.83 15.76 6.19
C PRO A 192 15.38 16.73 7.29
N ASP A 193 14.79 16.18 8.35
CA ASP A 193 14.52 16.91 9.58
C ASP A 193 15.83 17.07 10.36
N ALA A 194 16.29 18.31 10.51
CA ALA A 194 17.53 18.64 11.22
C ALA A 194 17.50 18.29 12.72
N ALA A 195 16.30 18.13 13.31
CA ALA A 195 16.14 17.68 14.70
C ALA A 195 16.22 16.15 14.84
N ARG A 196 16.31 15.40 13.73
CA ARG A 196 16.32 13.94 13.71
C ARG A 196 17.69 13.40 13.29
N PRO A 197 18.11 12.26 13.86
CA PRO A 197 19.29 11.53 13.42
C PRO A 197 19.25 11.15 11.93
N ALA A 198 20.43 10.92 11.34
CA ALA A 198 20.58 10.62 9.92
C ALA A 198 19.91 9.29 9.51
N ASP A 199 20.00 8.26 10.36
CA ASP A 199 19.33 6.97 10.18
C ASP A 199 17.81 7.11 10.19
N TRP A 200 17.27 7.94 11.09
CA TRP A 200 15.83 8.23 11.11
C TRP A 200 15.37 8.89 9.81
N ASN A 201 16.11 9.90 9.33
CA ASN A 201 15.79 10.59 8.07
C ASN A 201 15.88 9.65 6.87
N ARG A 202 16.89 8.76 6.84
CA ARG A 202 17.01 7.72 5.82
C ARG A 202 15.83 6.75 5.87
N GLY A 203 15.39 6.35 7.06
CA GLY A 203 14.20 5.52 7.26
C GLY A 203 12.94 6.20 6.76
N ALA A 204 12.74 7.48 7.10
CA ALA A 204 11.61 8.29 6.63
C ALA A 204 11.57 8.36 5.10
N TYR A 205 12.72 8.63 4.46
CA TYR A 205 12.84 8.64 3.00
C TYR A 205 12.40 7.32 2.36
N LEU A 206 12.84 6.18 2.92
CA LEU A 206 12.53 4.87 2.39
C LEU A 206 11.08 4.47 2.66
N VAL A 207 10.55 4.68 3.87
CA VAL A 207 9.19 4.28 4.26
C VAL A 207 8.12 5.16 3.60
N GLU A 208 8.33 6.48 3.58
CA GLU A 208 7.35 7.43 3.03
C GLU A 208 7.44 7.57 1.50
N GLY A 209 8.65 7.37 0.95
CA GLY A 209 8.94 7.48 -0.48
C GLY A 209 8.89 6.14 -1.20
N LEU A 210 10.04 5.49 -1.37
CA LEU A 210 10.18 4.30 -2.22
C LEU A 210 9.34 3.11 -1.74
N GLY A 211 9.34 2.82 -0.45
CA GLY A 211 8.56 1.74 0.15
C GLY A 211 7.06 2.04 0.24
N HIS A 212 6.64 3.30 0.03
CA HIS A 212 5.26 3.77 -0.03
C HIS A 212 4.33 3.12 1.00
N CYS A 213 4.77 2.95 2.25
CA CYS A 213 4.06 2.09 3.21
C CYS A 213 2.62 2.56 3.49
N ASN A 214 2.35 3.87 3.41
CA ASN A 214 1.01 4.44 3.52
C ASN A 214 0.08 4.08 2.34
N ALA A 215 0.59 3.52 1.24
CA ALA A 215 -0.23 3.10 0.12
C ALA A 215 -1.18 1.97 0.54
N CYS A 216 -0.74 1.11 1.47
CA CYS A 216 -1.57 0.09 2.10
C CYS A 216 -1.95 0.46 3.53
N HIS A 217 -0.99 0.93 4.35
CA HIS A 217 -1.20 1.12 5.80
C HIS A 217 -1.88 2.45 6.17
N ALA A 218 -2.69 3.05 5.29
CA ALA A 218 -3.40 4.30 5.55
C ALA A 218 -4.91 4.14 5.42
N SER A 219 -5.63 5.03 6.11
CA SER A 219 -7.05 5.18 5.90
C SER A 219 -7.30 5.89 4.56
N ARG A 220 -8.36 5.51 3.85
CA ARG A 220 -8.74 6.14 2.58
C ARG A 220 -10.19 6.61 2.66
N ASN A 221 -10.43 7.84 2.20
CA ASN A 221 -11.78 8.36 2.07
C ASN A 221 -12.49 7.77 0.83
N ALA A 222 -13.75 8.13 0.61
CA ALA A 222 -14.56 7.64 -0.51
C ALA A 222 -13.97 7.95 -1.91
N LEU A 223 -13.07 8.93 -2.02
CA LEU A 223 -12.33 9.27 -3.26
C LEU A 223 -10.96 8.60 -3.32
N GLY A 224 -10.67 7.64 -2.44
CA GLY A 224 -9.43 6.89 -2.41
C GLY A 224 -8.22 7.68 -1.91
N ALA A 225 -8.40 8.90 -1.40
CA ALA A 225 -7.31 9.73 -0.87
C ALA A 225 -7.05 9.45 0.60
N THR A 226 -5.79 9.55 1.02
CA THR A 226 -5.39 9.48 2.44
C THR A 226 -5.59 10.83 3.11
N ALA A 227 -5.80 10.83 4.43
CA ALA A 227 -6.00 12.07 5.19
C ALA A 227 -4.76 12.98 5.19
N SER A 228 -3.57 12.38 5.07
CA SER A 228 -2.28 13.05 5.04
C SER A 228 -1.26 12.22 4.25
N PRO A 229 -0.22 12.84 3.66
CA PRO A 229 0.93 12.12 3.10
C PRO A 229 1.68 11.22 4.09
N LEU A 230 1.41 11.33 5.39
CA LEU A 230 2.03 10.54 6.47
C LEU A 230 1.03 9.66 7.23
N ASP A 231 -0.20 9.52 6.73
CA ASP A 231 -1.19 8.67 7.39
C ASP A 231 -0.72 7.20 7.39
N LEU A 232 -0.58 6.62 8.60
CA LEU A 232 -0.24 5.21 8.82
C LEU A 232 -1.26 4.55 9.78
N ALA A 233 -2.50 5.04 9.76
CA ALA A 233 -3.59 4.62 10.63
C ALA A 233 -4.18 3.24 10.28
N GLY A 234 -3.72 2.59 9.21
CA GLY A 234 -4.24 1.32 8.72
C GLY A 234 -5.55 1.47 7.94
N GLY A 235 -5.95 0.40 7.27
CA GLY A 235 -7.16 0.39 6.46
C GLY A 235 -7.36 -0.91 5.69
N LEU A 236 -8.58 -1.13 5.22
CA LEU A 236 -8.85 -2.19 4.24
C LEU A 236 -8.22 -1.84 2.90
N ILE A 237 -7.46 -2.78 2.34
CA ILE A 237 -6.94 -2.70 0.98
C ILE A 237 -8.12 -2.92 0.03
N PRO A 238 -8.53 -1.89 -0.72
CA PRO A 238 -9.75 -1.99 -1.51
C PRO A 238 -9.67 -3.10 -2.56
N VAL A 239 -10.80 -3.78 -2.77
CA VAL A 239 -10.97 -4.93 -3.69
C VAL A 239 -10.18 -6.18 -3.31
N GLN A 240 -9.01 -6.07 -2.70
CA GLN A 240 -8.25 -7.22 -2.19
C GLN A 240 -8.82 -7.77 -0.87
N ASN A 241 -9.60 -6.97 -0.14
CA ASN A 241 -10.23 -7.31 1.15
C ASN A 241 -9.28 -7.71 2.29
N TRP A 242 -7.97 -7.73 2.06
CA TRP A 242 -6.97 -7.71 3.11
C TRP A 242 -7.02 -6.41 3.92
N TYR A 243 -6.77 -6.50 5.22
CA TYR A 243 -6.60 -5.36 6.11
C TYR A 243 -5.11 -5.09 6.33
N ALA A 244 -4.66 -3.90 5.94
CA ALA A 244 -3.33 -3.40 6.27
C ALA A 244 -3.37 -2.76 7.66
N PRO A 245 -2.78 -3.37 8.69
CA PRO A 245 -2.97 -2.89 10.05
C PRO A 245 -2.21 -1.58 10.31
N SER A 246 -2.69 -0.77 11.23
CA SER A 246 -2.05 0.48 11.61
C SER A 246 -0.63 0.27 12.12
N LEU A 247 0.31 1.06 11.62
CA LEU A 247 1.70 1.07 12.12
C LEU A 247 1.87 1.94 13.37
N THR A 248 0.83 2.68 13.77
CA THR A 248 0.84 3.58 14.93
C THR A 248 -0.05 3.09 16.09
N SER A 249 -0.81 2.01 15.90
CA SER A 249 -1.66 1.41 16.95
C SER A 249 -0.97 0.23 17.62
N ALA A 250 -0.83 0.29 18.95
CA ALA A 250 -0.26 -0.81 19.73
C ALA A 250 -1.11 -2.10 19.70
N ARG A 251 -2.42 -1.97 19.42
CA ARG A 251 -3.34 -3.12 19.25
C ARG A 251 -3.27 -3.76 17.85
N GLU A 252 -2.52 -3.16 16.93
CA GLU A 252 -2.39 -3.63 15.54
C GLU A 252 -0.91 -3.87 15.22
N ALA A 253 -0.34 -3.23 14.19
CA ALA A 253 1.01 -3.50 13.69
C ALA A 253 2.08 -2.53 14.18
N SER A 254 1.82 -1.69 15.19
CA SER A 254 2.87 -0.81 15.73
C SER A 254 4.07 -1.59 16.24
N MET A 255 5.26 -1.04 15.99
CA MET A 255 6.55 -1.62 16.35
C MET A 255 7.27 -0.81 17.43
N ALA A 256 6.59 0.18 18.04
CA ALA A 256 7.19 1.05 19.06
C ALA A 256 7.78 0.26 20.24
N ALA A 257 7.12 -0.84 20.64
CA ALA A 257 7.53 -1.71 21.73
C ALA A 257 8.48 -2.85 21.31
N TRP A 258 8.87 -2.96 20.04
CA TRP A 258 9.74 -4.03 19.54
C TRP A 258 11.21 -3.63 19.59
N ASP A 259 12.11 -4.59 19.70
CA ASP A 259 13.53 -4.32 19.53
C ASP A 259 13.87 -4.12 18.05
N LEU A 260 14.85 -3.25 17.76
CA LEU A 260 15.24 -2.96 16.37
C LEU A 260 15.60 -4.21 15.55
N PRO A 261 16.34 -5.22 16.10
CA PRO A 261 16.65 -6.43 15.36
C PRO A 261 15.41 -7.23 14.92
N ASP A 262 14.32 -7.24 15.70
CA ASP A 262 13.08 -7.93 15.32
C ASP A 262 12.37 -7.22 14.17
N ILE A 263 12.39 -5.89 14.15
CA ILE A 263 11.83 -5.11 13.04
C ILE A 263 12.64 -5.35 11.77
N VAL A 264 13.97 -5.34 11.87
CA VAL A 264 14.87 -5.66 10.75
C VAL A 264 14.62 -7.09 10.26
N ALA A 265 14.50 -8.06 11.16
CA ALA A 265 14.20 -9.45 10.81
C ALA A 265 12.87 -9.55 10.05
N LEU A 266 11.81 -8.92 10.55
CA LEU A 266 10.51 -8.93 9.89
C LEU A 266 10.58 -8.36 8.47
N LEU A 267 11.26 -7.23 8.28
CA LEU A 267 11.40 -6.62 6.96
C LEU A 267 12.32 -7.43 6.02
N LYS A 268 13.32 -8.14 6.56
CA LYS A 268 14.31 -8.88 5.78
C LYS A 268 13.84 -10.28 5.39
N THR A 269 13.15 -10.98 6.29
CA THR A 269 12.82 -12.40 6.15
C THR A 269 11.32 -12.66 6.12
N GLY A 270 10.52 -11.68 6.56
CA GLY A 270 9.08 -11.81 6.74
C GLY A 270 8.67 -12.47 8.06
N VAL A 271 9.62 -12.84 8.91
CA VAL A 271 9.37 -13.47 10.21
C VAL A 271 10.21 -12.83 11.30
N ALA A 272 9.67 -12.73 12.51
CA ALA A 272 10.37 -12.22 13.69
C ALA A 272 9.86 -12.92 14.96
N ALA A 273 10.52 -12.68 16.10
CA ALA A 273 10.08 -13.20 17.40
C ALA A 273 10.17 -12.14 18.51
N PRO A 274 9.50 -10.98 18.35
CA PRO A 274 9.51 -9.92 19.36
C PRO A 274 9.03 -10.46 20.70
N HIS A 275 9.82 -10.21 21.75
CA HIS A 275 9.55 -10.72 23.11
C HIS A 275 9.32 -12.23 23.17
N GLY A 276 9.97 -12.99 22.27
CA GLY A 276 9.84 -14.44 22.17
C GLY A 276 8.56 -14.95 21.51
N THR A 277 7.69 -14.07 20.99
CA THR A 277 6.44 -14.45 20.32
C THR A 277 6.64 -14.51 18.81
N PRO A 278 6.57 -15.70 18.17
CA PRO A 278 6.76 -15.82 16.72
C PRO A 278 5.66 -15.08 15.95
N VAL A 279 6.07 -14.27 14.98
CA VAL A 279 5.18 -13.54 14.07
C VAL A 279 5.69 -13.66 12.64
N ALA A 280 4.75 -13.66 11.70
CA ALA A 280 5.04 -13.69 10.27
C ALA A 280 4.14 -12.70 9.53
N VAL A 281 4.67 -12.12 8.45
CA VAL A 281 3.82 -11.42 7.48
C VAL A 281 3.07 -12.44 6.62
N ALA A 282 1.91 -12.04 6.11
CA ALA A 282 1.06 -12.83 5.23
C ALA A 282 0.43 -11.93 4.16
N GLY A 283 -0.18 -12.57 3.14
CA GLY A 283 -0.92 -11.87 2.09
C GLY A 283 -0.05 -10.85 1.32
N PRO A 284 -0.57 -9.65 0.99
CA PRO A 284 0.17 -8.64 0.22
C PRO A 284 1.51 -8.22 0.85
N MET A 285 1.64 -8.27 2.18
CA MET A 285 2.92 -7.92 2.82
C MET A 285 3.99 -9.00 2.62
N SER A 286 3.61 -10.28 2.46
CA SER A 286 4.55 -11.32 2.03
C SER A 286 5.10 -11.03 0.65
N GLU A 287 4.26 -10.56 -0.29
CA GLU A 287 4.72 -10.17 -1.64
C GLU A 287 5.69 -8.98 -1.58
N VAL A 288 5.44 -8.01 -0.70
CA VAL A 288 6.34 -6.86 -0.48
C VAL A 288 7.70 -7.32 0.04
N VAL A 289 7.72 -8.19 1.04
CA VAL A 289 9.00 -8.71 1.57
C VAL A 289 9.73 -9.52 0.51
N ALA A 290 9.01 -10.42 -0.18
CA ALA A 290 9.59 -11.28 -1.20
C ALA A 290 10.12 -10.49 -2.41
N GLY A 291 9.41 -9.45 -2.86
CA GLY A 291 9.76 -8.67 -4.05
C GLY A 291 10.65 -7.45 -3.81
N SER A 292 10.74 -6.96 -2.56
CA SER A 292 11.38 -5.68 -2.24
C SER A 292 12.28 -5.75 -1.01
N THR A 293 11.73 -5.75 0.20
CA THR A 293 12.49 -5.38 1.40
C THR A 293 13.60 -6.38 1.75
N GLN A 294 13.45 -7.66 1.39
CA GLN A 294 14.52 -8.65 1.59
C GLN A 294 15.82 -8.33 0.82
N HIS A 295 15.75 -7.47 -0.20
CA HIS A 295 16.88 -7.09 -1.04
C HIS A 295 17.56 -5.80 -0.59
N LEU A 296 17.05 -5.15 0.45
CA LEU A 296 17.66 -3.95 1.00
C LEU A 296 18.89 -4.28 1.83
N SER A 297 19.80 -3.31 1.92
CA SER A 297 20.96 -3.43 2.79
C SER A 297 20.55 -3.41 4.26
N ASP A 298 21.35 -4.03 5.14
CA ASP A 298 21.07 -4.03 6.58
C ASP A 298 21.08 -2.62 7.18
N ALA A 299 21.87 -1.70 6.61
CA ALA A 299 21.85 -0.29 6.99
C ALA A 299 20.51 0.39 6.69
N ASP A 300 19.95 0.15 5.50
CA ASP A 300 18.66 0.71 5.11
C ASP A 300 17.50 0.05 5.86
N LEU A 301 17.57 -1.26 6.11
CA LEU A 301 16.60 -1.96 6.96
C LEU A 301 16.66 -1.44 8.41
N GLY A 302 17.85 -1.19 8.94
CA GLY A 302 18.04 -0.57 10.25
C GLY A 302 17.48 0.86 10.31
N ALA A 303 17.68 1.65 9.27
CA ALA A 303 17.10 2.99 9.13
C ALA A 303 15.55 2.95 9.09
N MET A 304 14.98 2.06 8.28
CA MET A 304 13.53 1.82 8.25
C MET A 304 13.00 1.39 9.62
N ALA A 305 13.70 0.48 10.30
CA ALA A 305 13.34 0.04 11.66
C ALA A 305 13.37 1.20 12.68
N SER A 306 14.41 2.04 12.64
CA SER A 306 14.56 3.23 13.48
C SER A 306 13.39 4.19 13.30
N TYR A 307 13.03 4.48 12.05
CA TYR A 307 11.87 5.32 11.72
C TYR A 307 10.54 4.71 12.18
N LEU A 308 10.28 3.44 11.84
CA LEU A 308 9.03 2.74 12.17
C LEU A 308 8.80 2.60 13.69
N LYS A 309 9.86 2.33 14.46
CA LYS A 309 9.81 2.28 15.92
C LYS A 309 9.50 3.65 16.53
N ALA A 310 9.99 4.72 15.92
CA ALA A 310 9.83 6.09 16.39
C ALA A 310 8.52 6.77 15.95
N LEU A 311 7.64 6.05 15.24
CA LEU A 311 6.34 6.57 14.85
C LEU A 311 5.50 6.96 16.08
N PRO A 312 4.82 8.12 16.06
CA PRO A 312 3.99 8.53 17.17
C PRO A 312 2.81 7.56 17.35
N PRO A 313 2.54 7.08 18.58
CA PRO A 313 1.40 6.22 18.82
C PRO A 313 0.11 7.01 18.60
N THR A 314 -0.86 6.41 17.91
CA THR A 314 -2.21 6.97 17.83
C THR A 314 -3.03 6.56 19.04
N THR A 315 -3.76 7.53 19.60
CA THR A 315 -4.67 7.34 20.75
C THR A 315 -6.07 6.87 20.37
N GLN A 316 -6.44 6.87 19.07
CA GLN A 316 -7.72 6.33 18.61
C GLN A 316 -7.78 4.81 18.81
N THR A 317 -8.83 4.35 19.50
CA THR A 317 -9.05 2.94 19.82
C THR A 317 -9.46 2.15 18.58
N GLY A 318 -9.17 0.84 18.56
CA GLY A 318 -9.60 -0.04 17.45
C GLY A 318 -11.12 -0.08 17.24
N GLU A 319 -11.91 0.20 18.28
CA GLU A 319 -13.38 0.34 18.20
C GLU A 319 -13.81 1.57 17.41
N GLN A 320 -13.10 2.70 17.57
CA GLN A 320 -13.38 3.92 16.81
C GLN A 320 -13.07 3.75 15.32
N ARG A 321 -12.07 2.93 14.98
CA ARG A 321 -11.70 2.64 13.57
C ARG A 321 -12.55 1.56 12.93
N ALA A 322 -13.05 0.61 13.72
CA ALA A 322 -13.95 -0.40 13.22
C ALA A 322 -15.36 0.14 12.94
N ALA A 323 -15.78 1.18 13.65
CA ALA A 323 -16.99 1.93 13.34
C ALA A 323 -16.94 2.50 11.90
N ASP A 324 -15.75 2.73 11.34
CA ASP A 324 -15.55 3.19 9.96
C ASP A 324 -15.66 2.07 8.90
N VAL A 325 -15.75 0.80 9.32
CA VAL A 325 -16.04 -0.34 8.43
C VAL A 325 -17.49 -0.79 8.65
N PRO A 326 -18.44 -0.38 7.78
CA PRO A 326 -19.86 -0.68 7.99
C PRO A 326 -20.10 -2.19 8.07
N GLY A 327 -20.85 -2.65 9.08
CA GLY A 327 -21.30 -4.03 9.21
C GLY A 327 -20.34 -5.01 9.90
N LEU A 328 -19.28 -4.51 10.55
CA LEU A 328 -18.49 -5.33 11.48
C LEU A 328 -19.24 -5.57 12.80
N SER A 329 -19.07 -6.74 13.38
CA SER A 329 -19.56 -7.06 14.71
C SER A 329 -18.76 -6.31 15.78
N THR A 330 -19.46 -5.60 16.67
CA THR A 330 -18.84 -4.96 17.85
C THR A 330 -19.07 -5.76 19.13
N THR A 331 -19.71 -6.94 19.03
CA THR A 331 -20.03 -7.76 20.20
C THR A 331 -18.87 -8.69 20.53
N THR A 332 -18.32 -8.55 21.73
CA THR A 332 -17.32 -9.46 22.27
C THR A 332 -17.87 -10.88 22.39
N SER A 333 -17.04 -11.89 22.10
CA SER A 333 -17.42 -13.29 22.26
C SER A 333 -17.92 -13.59 23.68
N THR A 334 -19.07 -14.25 23.79
CA THR A 334 -19.62 -14.71 25.08
C THR A 334 -19.03 -16.07 25.45
N THR A 335 -19.07 -16.42 26.73
CA THR A 335 -18.69 -17.76 27.21
C THR A 335 -19.47 -18.89 26.50
N ALA A 336 -20.73 -18.65 26.15
CA ALA A 336 -21.55 -19.58 25.37
C ALA A 336 -21.07 -19.74 23.91
N ALA A 337 -20.61 -18.66 23.27
CA ALA A 337 -20.02 -18.73 21.93
C ALA A 337 -18.68 -19.48 21.93
N LEU A 338 -17.89 -19.35 23.00
CA LEU A 338 -16.62 -20.06 23.19
C LEU A 338 -16.79 -21.54 23.55
N ALA A 339 -17.89 -21.91 24.20
CA ALA A 339 -18.27 -23.31 24.44
C ALA A 339 -19.04 -23.95 23.26
N GLY A 340 -19.21 -23.22 22.15
CA GLY A 340 -19.97 -23.65 20.98
C GLY A 340 -19.19 -24.55 20.00
N PRO A 341 -19.75 -24.82 18.80
CA PRO A 341 -19.16 -25.74 17.82
C PRO A 341 -17.75 -25.35 17.32
N GLY A 342 -17.35 -24.08 17.49
CA GLY A 342 -16.04 -23.57 17.08
C GLY A 342 -14.87 -24.28 17.74
N ALA A 343 -15.00 -24.71 19.00
CA ALA A 343 -13.96 -25.46 19.70
C ALA A 343 -13.71 -26.84 19.04
N LYS A 344 -14.79 -27.53 18.65
CA LYS A 344 -14.71 -28.82 17.96
C LYS A 344 -14.11 -28.68 16.55
N LEU A 345 -14.48 -27.62 15.82
CA LEU A 345 -13.88 -27.32 14.52
C LEU A 345 -12.38 -27.04 14.65
N TYR A 346 -11.96 -26.33 15.70
CA TYR A 346 -10.55 -26.07 15.99
C TYR A 346 -9.78 -27.37 16.26
N GLU A 347 -10.32 -28.24 17.12
CA GLU A 347 -9.74 -29.55 17.42
C GLU A 347 -9.57 -30.39 16.15
N GLN A 348 -10.57 -30.39 15.27
CA GLN A 348 -10.57 -31.21 14.05
C GLN A 348 -9.63 -30.72 12.94
N HIS A 349 -9.39 -29.41 12.84
CA HIS A 349 -8.75 -28.82 11.67
C HIS A 349 -7.53 -27.96 11.96
N CYS A 350 -7.31 -27.54 13.20
CA CYS A 350 -6.34 -26.50 13.53
C CYS A 350 -5.31 -26.95 14.58
N ALA A 351 -5.73 -27.76 15.56
CA ALA A 351 -4.92 -28.12 16.72
C ALA A 351 -3.62 -28.87 16.36
N ASP A 352 -3.62 -29.66 15.29
CA ASP A 352 -2.42 -30.40 14.83
C ASP A 352 -1.23 -29.50 14.50
N CYS A 353 -1.49 -28.26 14.06
CA CYS A 353 -0.45 -27.27 13.76
C CYS A 353 -0.35 -26.19 14.84
N HIS A 354 -1.48 -25.70 15.34
CA HIS A 354 -1.51 -24.57 16.28
C HIS A 354 -1.51 -24.98 17.76
N GLY A 355 -1.54 -26.27 18.07
CA GLY A 355 -1.58 -26.82 19.42
C GLY A 355 -2.97 -26.74 20.05
N GLU A 356 -3.23 -27.56 21.07
CA GLU A 356 -4.53 -27.60 21.76
C GLU A 356 -4.88 -26.27 22.45
N ARG A 357 -3.86 -25.49 22.82
CA ARG A 357 -4.00 -24.20 23.50
C ARG A 357 -3.57 -23.02 22.61
N GLY A 358 -3.49 -23.22 21.30
CA GLY A 358 -3.10 -22.17 20.37
C GLY A 358 -1.65 -21.70 20.56
N GLU A 359 -0.79 -22.48 21.21
CA GLU A 359 0.61 -22.15 21.49
C GLU A 359 1.49 -22.14 20.23
N GLY A 360 1.05 -22.80 19.16
CA GLY A 360 1.80 -23.00 17.93
C GLY A 360 3.11 -23.76 18.15
N VAL A 361 3.99 -23.67 17.17
CA VAL A 361 5.35 -24.23 17.22
C VAL A 361 6.31 -23.13 16.78
N ALA A 362 7.27 -22.80 17.66
CA ALA A 362 8.20 -21.70 17.42
C ALA A 362 8.86 -21.78 16.03
N ALA A 363 8.84 -20.65 15.31
CA ALA A 363 9.36 -20.50 13.94
C ALA A 363 8.72 -21.39 12.85
N ILE A 364 7.71 -22.18 13.17
CA ILE A 364 7.04 -23.10 12.23
C ILE A 364 5.57 -22.70 12.08
N TYR A 365 4.80 -22.82 13.16
CA TYR A 365 3.38 -22.49 13.20
C TYR A 365 3.16 -21.34 14.18
N PRO A 366 2.62 -20.19 13.73
CA PRO A 366 2.45 -19.06 14.62
C PRO A 366 1.50 -19.41 15.77
N ALA A 367 1.82 -18.92 16.96
CA ALA A 367 0.91 -18.97 18.09
C ALA A 367 -0.38 -18.20 17.73
N LEU A 368 -1.53 -18.74 18.12
CA LEU A 368 -2.82 -18.04 18.07
C LEU A 368 -3.15 -17.41 19.42
N ALA A 369 -2.67 -18.00 20.51
CA ALA A 369 -2.77 -17.46 21.85
C ALA A 369 -1.98 -16.14 21.98
N GLY A 370 -2.64 -15.08 22.45
CA GLY A 370 -2.03 -13.76 22.62
C GLY A 370 -1.56 -13.11 21.32
N ASN A 371 -1.89 -13.68 20.16
CA ASN A 371 -1.42 -13.16 18.89
C ASN A 371 -2.28 -11.97 18.44
N ARG A 372 -1.67 -10.79 18.45
CA ARG A 372 -2.31 -9.54 18.03
C ARG A 372 -2.97 -9.62 16.66
N ALA A 373 -2.41 -10.41 15.72
CA ALA A 373 -2.94 -10.52 14.36
C ALA A 373 -4.32 -11.18 14.30
N VAL A 374 -4.62 -12.12 15.20
CA VAL A 374 -5.97 -12.70 15.31
C VAL A 374 -6.87 -11.86 16.21
N ALA A 375 -6.30 -11.15 17.19
CA ALA A 375 -7.04 -10.28 18.11
C ALA A 375 -7.38 -8.89 17.56
N MET A 376 -7.02 -8.58 16.30
CA MET A 376 -7.43 -7.32 15.65
C MET A 376 -8.96 -7.23 15.54
N HIS A 377 -9.50 -6.00 15.61
CA HIS A 377 -10.95 -5.80 15.59
C HIS A 377 -11.61 -6.37 14.32
N THR A 378 -11.09 -6.03 13.14
CA THR A 378 -11.57 -6.66 11.89
C THR A 378 -11.08 -8.11 11.80
N PRO A 379 -11.95 -9.07 11.42
CA PRO A 379 -11.55 -10.45 11.19
C PRO A 379 -11.00 -10.70 9.78
N ALA A 380 -10.95 -9.68 8.91
CA ALA A 380 -10.61 -9.82 7.48
C ALA A 380 -9.39 -10.72 7.21
N ASN A 381 -8.25 -10.42 7.82
CA ASN A 381 -7.02 -11.20 7.60
C ASN A 381 -7.14 -12.63 8.13
N ALA A 382 -7.80 -12.83 9.27
CA ALA A 382 -8.01 -14.16 9.83
C ALA A 382 -8.96 -14.98 8.93
N VAL A 383 -9.98 -14.35 8.35
CA VAL A 383 -10.85 -14.99 7.34
C VAL A 383 -10.05 -15.37 6.11
N HIS A 384 -9.23 -14.47 5.53
CA HIS A 384 -8.39 -14.81 4.39
C HIS A 384 -7.45 -15.97 4.70
N MET A 385 -6.76 -15.96 5.85
CA MET A 385 -5.87 -17.05 6.24
C MET A 385 -6.59 -18.39 6.38
N VAL A 386 -7.81 -18.44 6.94
CA VAL A 386 -8.58 -19.68 7.03
C VAL A 386 -9.11 -20.12 5.66
N VAL A 387 -9.67 -19.21 4.89
CA VAL A 387 -10.34 -19.55 3.62
C VAL A 387 -9.32 -19.88 2.53
N GLU A 388 -8.32 -19.03 2.33
CA GLU A 388 -7.36 -19.09 1.23
C GLU A 388 -6.05 -19.78 1.62
N GLY A 389 -5.82 -19.98 2.92
CA GLY A 389 -4.51 -20.41 3.40
C GLY A 389 -3.47 -19.31 3.24
N GLY A 390 -2.20 -19.67 3.31
CA GLY A 390 -1.14 -18.72 3.03
C GLY A 390 0.23 -19.16 3.53
N PHE A 391 1.25 -18.42 3.11
CA PHE A 391 2.64 -18.67 3.47
C PHE A 391 3.31 -17.36 3.90
N ALA A 392 4.23 -17.47 4.84
CA ALA A 392 5.26 -16.46 5.02
C ALA A 392 6.09 -16.36 3.72
N PRO A 393 6.77 -15.23 3.45
CA PRO A 393 7.52 -15.07 2.21
C PRO A 393 8.73 -16.00 2.17
N ALA A 394 8.99 -16.58 1.00
CA ALA A 394 10.22 -17.31 0.74
C ALA A 394 11.36 -16.31 0.53
N THR A 395 12.30 -16.29 1.47
CA THR A 395 13.45 -15.38 1.47
C THR A 395 14.75 -16.13 1.72
N ALA A 396 15.90 -15.48 1.55
CA ALA A 396 17.18 -16.09 1.92
C ALA A 396 17.24 -16.51 3.41
N GLY A 397 16.59 -15.74 4.29
CA GLY A 397 16.48 -16.04 5.73
C GLY A 397 15.30 -16.93 6.13
N ASN A 398 14.41 -17.25 5.19
CA ASN A 398 13.26 -18.13 5.37
C ASN A 398 12.94 -18.88 4.06
N PRO A 399 13.81 -19.80 3.61
CA PRO A 399 13.74 -20.34 2.24
C PRO A 399 12.61 -21.36 2.03
N ARG A 400 12.07 -21.92 3.11
CA ARG A 400 11.03 -22.96 3.08
C ARG A 400 9.98 -22.68 4.15
N PRO A 401 9.18 -21.61 3.98
CA PRO A 401 8.14 -21.26 4.94
C PRO A 401 7.08 -22.36 5.00
N PHE A 402 6.65 -22.70 6.22
CA PHE A 402 5.47 -23.52 6.41
C PHE A 402 4.23 -22.71 6.05
N GLY A 403 3.23 -23.40 5.48
CA GLY A 403 1.98 -22.78 5.04
C GLY A 403 0.79 -23.24 5.85
N MET A 404 -0.22 -22.37 5.91
CA MET A 404 -1.56 -22.73 6.35
C MET A 404 -2.35 -23.25 5.13
N PRO A 405 -2.97 -24.44 5.19
CA PRO A 405 -3.77 -24.96 4.10
C PRO A 405 -5.08 -24.14 3.92
N PRO A 406 -5.63 -24.08 2.69
CA PRO A 406 -6.91 -23.42 2.44
C PRO A 406 -8.09 -24.29 2.91
N PHE A 407 -9.04 -23.69 3.62
CA PHE A 407 -10.28 -24.36 4.06
C PHE A 407 -11.53 -23.94 3.28
N ALA A 408 -11.40 -23.16 2.20
CA ALA A 408 -12.53 -22.70 1.38
C ALA A 408 -13.50 -23.81 0.92
N THR A 409 -12.99 -25.02 0.66
CA THR A 409 -13.79 -26.17 0.20
C THR A 409 -14.18 -27.13 1.32
N VAL A 410 -13.68 -26.91 2.54
CA VAL A 410 -13.89 -27.79 3.70
C VAL A 410 -14.90 -27.19 4.65
N LEU A 411 -14.83 -25.88 4.89
CA LEU A 411 -15.67 -25.17 5.84
C LEU A 411 -16.58 -24.17 5.13
N ASN A 412 -17.86 -24.15 5.50
CA ASN A 412 -18.80 -23.12 5.08
C ASN A 412 -18.62 -21.82 5.89
N ASP A 413 -19.32 -20.75 5.50
CA ASP A 413 -19.16 -19.42 6.11
C ASP A 413 -19.49 -19.42 7.62
N ALA A 414 -20.48 -20.21 8.04
CA ALA A 414 -20.86 -20.30 9.45
C ALA A 414 -19.82 -21.07 10.27
N GLU A 415 -19.23 -22.13 9.72
CA GLU A 415 -18.17 -22.89 10.39
C GLU A 415 -16.89 -22.07 10.53
N VAL A 416 -16.50 -21.34 9.49
CA VAL A 416 -15.37 -20.38 9.56
C VAL A 416 -15.64 -19.32 10.63
N ALA A 417 -16.85 -18.76 10.67
CA ALA A 417 -17.23 -17.77 11.68
C ALA A 417 -17.15 -18.34 13.11
N GLN A 418 -17.58 -19.59 13.31
CA GLN A 418 -17.55 -20.27 14.61
C GLN A 418 -16.12 -20.55 15.07
N VAL A 419 -15.27 -21.13 14.22
CA VAL A 419 -13.87 -21.43 14.60
C VAL A 419 -13.08 -20.15 14.84
N LEU A 420 -13.29 -19.10 14.04
CA LEU A 420 -12.64 -17.81 14.25
C LEU A 420 -13.15 -17.12 15.53
N THR A 421 -14.44 -17.19 15.83
CA THR A 421 -14.99 -16.67 17.09
C THR A 421 -14.35 -17.35 18.30
N PHE A 422 -14.15 -18.68 18.23
CA PHE A 422 -13.45 -19.45 19.25
C PHE A 422 -11.99 -18.99 19.39
N VAL A 423 -11.21 -19.00 18.31
CA VAL A 423 -9.79 -18.60 18.32
C VAL A 423 -9.61 -17.16 18.85
N ARG A 424 -10.50 -16.24 18.45
CA ARG A 424 -10.42 -14.81 18.76
C ARG A 424 -10.86 -14.44 20.18
N GLY A 425 -11.54 -15.33 20.89
CA GLY A 425 -11.90 -15.15 22.30
C GLY A 425 -11.25 -16.14 23.28
N SER A 426 -10.40 -17.04 22.78
CA SER A 426 -9.67 -18.03 23.58
C SER A 426 -8.26 -17.55 23.95
N TRP A 427 -7.67 -18.16 24.99
CA TRP A 427 -6.26 -18.01 25.37
C TRP A 427 -5.78 -16.56 25.58
N GLY A 428 -6.63 -15.75 26.21
CA GLY A 428 -6.34 -14.34 26.49
C GLY A 428 -6.61 -13.39 25.31
N ASN A 429 -7.08 -13.91 24.17
CA ASN A 429 -7.58 -13.07 23.09
C ASN A 429 -8.92 -12.45 23.49
N ALA A 430 -9.10 -11.18 23.15
CA ALA A 430 -10.31 -10.41 23.47
C ALA A 430 -10.77 -9.62 22.23
N ALA A 431 -11.10 -10.34 21.17
CA ALA A 431 -11.62 -9.75 19.93
C ALA A 431 -13.14 -9.97 19.79
N PRO A 432 -13.83 -9.13 18.98
CA PRO A 432 -15.23 -9.35 18.64
C PRO A 432 -15.45 -10.71 17.96
N ALA A 433 -16.63 -11.27 18.20
CA ALA A 433 -17.11 -12.48 17.52
C ALA A 433 -17.24 -12.23 16.02
N VAL A 434 -17.02 -13.28 15.24
CA VAL A 434 -17.11 -13.27 13.77
C VAL A 434 -18.45 -13.84 13.35
N THR A 435 -19.09 -13.16 12.40
CA THR A 435 -20.38 -13.58 11.82
C THR A 435 -20.17 -14.25 10.46
N ALA A 436 -21.11 -15.11 10.07
CA ALA A 436 -21.09 -15.72 8.74
C ALA A 436 -21.18 -14.67 7.61
N LEU A 437 -21.86 -13.54 7.84
CA LEU A 437 -21.95 -12.44 6.88
C LEU A 437 -20.58 -11.77 6.67
N GLU A 438 -19.82 -11.54 7.74
CA GLU A 438 -18.45 -11.03 7.62
C GLU A 438 -17.55 -12.00 6.86
N VAL A 439 -17.66 -13.31 7.12
CA VAL A 439 -16.92 -14.32 6.35
C VAL A 439 -17.29 -14.25 4.87
N SER A 440 -18.58 -14.25 4.55
CA SER A 440 -19.07 -14.19 3.17
C SER A 440 -18.55 -12.97 2.41
N ARG A 441 -18.54 -11.81 3.07
CA ARG A 441 -18.02 -10.55 2.52
C ARG A 441 -16.53 -10.61 2.18
N PHE A 442 -15.72 -11.24 3.03
CA PHE A 442 -14.28 -11.34 2.79
C PHE A 442 -13.92 -12.51 1.86
N ARG A 443 -14.74 -13.56 1.81
CA ARG A 443 -14.61 -14.70 0.89
C ARG A 443 -14.91 -14.35 -0.58
N SER A 444 -15.70 -13.30 -0.82
CA SER A 444 -16.17 -12.93 -2.16
C SER A 444 -15.20 -12.03 -2.94
N VAL A 445 -14.01 -12.53 -3.30
CA VAL A 445 -13.21 -11.94 -4.38
C VAL A 445 -12.44 -13.02 -5.14
N ARG A 446 -12.73 -13.17 -6.44
CA ARG A 446 -11.81 -13.70 -7.44
C ARG A 446 -11.63 -12.64 -8.51
#